data_AF-A0A1Y4ASW0-F1
#
_entry.id   AF-A0A1Y4ASW0-F1
#
_cell.length_a   1.000
_cell.length_b   1.000
_cell.length_c   1.000
_cell.angle_alpha   90.00
_cell.angle_beta   90.00
_cell.angle_gamma   90.00
#
_symmetry.space_group_name_H-M   'P 1'
#
loop_
_entity.id
_entity.type
_entity.pdbx_description
1 polymer ?
#
loop_
_entity_poly.entity_id
_entity_poly.type
_entity_poly.pdbx_seq_one_letter_code
_entity_poly.pdbx_strand_id
1 'polypeptide(L)'
;MPLSGLACSMKMRNITMRSFVGVDENGIARHAHKRVTYSDSGFKGNVDSSNPDYSFHYIGKSNRLYAFEAPIDMLSYLSLHKENWQEHSYVALCSTATYGAMHILKANPQINTVITCLDHDSAGIEGNYRLKEQILRLGAYTVIAEQPRFKDWNESLKSEHGLEPIPGTEHPGLQRMQGLCKDLSSTFTGCKCLKYPLDELQKRHCRIRELKQNDWEELFMQSYEMAGIAFLLGQKQFASLEKSYTAEQYGKILFRLYAPHHDKIGYKARISEIGDRLGEIRQAFQKNEILPESAQMEQIKNTLSLSVDCLRLYAYVEREQLEMQRRESSCQNESLSMAMQQ
;
A
#
# COMPACT_ATOMS: atom_id res chain seq x y z
N MET A 1 22.01 -27.09 7.70
CA MET A 1 22.63 -25.88 7.11
C MET A 1 22.04 -24.68 7.83
N PRO A 2 22.86 -23.77 8.38
CA PRO A 2 22.34 -22.67 9.18
C PRO A 2 21.62 -21.65 8.28
N LEU A 3 20.59 -20.98 8.82
CA LEU A 3 20.09 -19.71 8.28
C LEU A 3 21.31 -18.84 7.93
N SER A 4 21.37 -18.34 6.70
CA SER A 4 22.39 -17.35 6.33
C SER A 4 22.27 -16.14 7.26
N GLY A 5 23.31 -15.90 8.06
CA GLY A 5 23.40 -14.77 8.99
C GLY A 5 23.56 -15.21 10.45
N LEU A 6 24.76 -15.01 11.01
CA LEU A 6 24.97 -15.10 12.45
C LEU A 6 24.01 -14.13 13.15
N ALA A 7 23.11 -14.65 14.00
CA ALA A 7 22.56 -13.87 15.10
C ALA A 7 23.67 -13.68 16.14
N CYS A 8 24.53 -12.69 15.94
CA CYS A 8 25.64 -12.44 16.84
C CYS A 8 25.17 -11.58 18.02
N SER A 9 25.44 -12.04 19.24
CA SER A 9 25.22 -11.24 20.45
C SER A 9 26.49 -10.45 20.74
N MET A 10 26.43 -9.12 20.63
CA MET A 10 27.51 -8.24 21.07
C MET A 10 27.12 -7.63 22.42
N LYS A 11 27.98 -7.80 23.42
CA LYS A 11 27.90 -7.11 24.71
C LYS A 11 28.85 -5.93 24.70
N MET A 12 28.32 -4.72 24.78
CA MET A 12 29.10 -3.51 25.06
C MET A 12 28.46 -2.80 26.26
N ARG A 13 29.23 -2.63 27.35
CA ARG A 13 28.87 -1.76 28.49
C ARG A 13 27.41 -1.96 28.97
N ASN A 14 27.07 -3.17 29.41
CA ASN A 14 25.74 -3.59 29.89
C ASN A 14 24.59 -3.59 28.87
N ILE A 15 24.84 -3.30 27.59
CA ILE A 15 23.84 -3.38 26.52
C ILE A 15 24.07 -4.70 25.76
N THR A 16 23.03 -5.53 25.70
CA THR A 16 23.00 -6.69 24.81
C THR A 16 22.35 -6.28 23.50
N MET A 17 23.07 -6.45 22.39
CA MET A 17 22.54 -6.21 21.05
C MET A 17 22.50 -7.52 20.29
N ARG A 18 21.40 -7.78 19.59
CA ARG A 18 21.33 -8.83 18.57
C ARG A 18 21.54 -8.20 17.21
N SER A 19 22.48 -8.74 16.45
CA SER A 19 22.74 -8.36 15.07
C SER A 19 22.26 -9.45 14.12
N PHE A 20 21.47 -9.08 13.13
CA PHE A 20 21.03 -9.96 12.04
C PHE A 20 21.81 -9.59 10.78
N VAL A 21 22.58 -10.54 10.25
CA VAL A 21 23.53 -10.27 9.15
C VAL A 21 23.00 -10.86 7.86
N GLY A 22 22.92 -10.05 6.81
CA GLY A 22 22.69 -10.55 5.47
C GLY A 22 23.99 -10.58 4.66
N VAL A 23 24.10 -11.59 3.80
CA VAL A 23 25.33 -11.94 3.07
C VAL A 23 25.10 -11.93 1.57
N ASP A 24 26.15 -11.73 0.78
CA ASP A 24 26.09 -11.92 -0.68
C ASP A 24 26.20 -13.40 -1.09
N GLU A 25 26.19 -13.64 -2.40
CA GLU A 25 26.27 -14.97 -3.01
C GLU A 25 27.57 -15.71 -2.65
N ASN A 26 28.63 -14.98 -2.26
CA ASN A 26 29.90 -15.54 -1.82
C ASN A 26 29.96 -15.74 -0.29
N GLY A 27 28.85 -15.47 0.42
CA GLY A 27 28.77 -15.55 1.88
C GLY A 27 29.41 -14.37 2.61
N ILE A 28 29.74 -13.27 1.92
CA ILE A 28 30.36 -12.09 2.53
C ILE A 28 29.26 -11.21 3.14
N ALA A 29 29.42 -10.78 4.39
CA ALA A 29 28.47 -9.88 5.05
C ALA A 29 28.36 -8.54 4.31
N ARG A 30 27.14 -8.17 3.90
CA ARG A 30 26.82 -6.91 3.20
C ARG A 30 25.80 -6.06 3.93
N HIS A 31 25.05 -6.65 4.87
CA HIS A 31 24.03 -5.95 5.63
C HIS A 31 24.06 -6.40 7.09
N ALA A 32 23.84 -5.47 8.02
CA ALA A 32 23.60 -5.81 9.41
C ALA A 32 22.45 -4.98 10.00
N HIS A 33 21.49 -5.65 10.60
CA HIS A 33 20.40 -5.03 11.35
C HIS A 33 20.64 -5.21 12.85
N LYS A 34 20.73 -4.11 13.60
CA LYS A 34 20.96 -4.14 15.05
C LYS A 34 19.65 -3.89 15.79
N ARG A 35 19.40 -4.70 16.82
CA ARG A 35 18.36 -4.43 17.82
C ARG A 35 18.94 -4.54 19.21
N VAL A 36 18.73 -3.50 20.01
CA VAL A 36 19.08 -3.50 21.43
C VAL A 36 18.04 -4.30 22.20
N THR A 37 18.48 -5.27 23.01
CA THR A 37 17.62 -6.14 23.81
C THR A 37 17.70 -5.87 25.32
N TYR A 38 18.57 -4.94 25.75
CA TYR A 38 18.75 -4.62 27.17
C TYR A 38 19.14 -3.13 27.36
N SER A 39 18.19 -2.23 27.12
CA SER A 39 18.14 -0.84 27.61
C SER A 39 16.79 -0.22 27.22
N ASP A 40 16.30 0.76 28.00
CA ASP A 40 15.03 1.48 27.76
C ASP A 40 14.98 2.25 26.42
N SER A 41 16.08 2.28 25.68
CA SER A 41 16.22 3.04 24.43
C SER A 41 15.64 2.36 23.19
N GLY A 42 15.22 1.09 23.25
CA GLY A 42 14.49 0.40 22.18
C GLY A 42 15.14 0.41 20.78
N PHE A 43 16.42 0.76 20.67
CA PHE A 43 17.04 1.13 19.39
C PHE A 43 17.02 -0.04 18.40
N LYS A 44 16.49 0.23 17.21
CA LYS A 44 16.39 -0.68 16.06
C LYS A 44 16.83 0.09 14.80
N GLY A 45 17.77 -0.47 14.04
CA GLY A 45 18.25 0.18 12.82
C GLY A 45 19.30 -0.62 12.07
N ASN A 46 19.50 -0.28 10.79
CA ASN A 46 20.58 -0.83 9.99
C ASN A 46 21.92 -0.19 10.36
N VAL A 47 23.01 -0.93 10.21
CA VAL A 47 24.37 -0.38 10.36
C VAL A 47 24.70 0.48 9.15
N ASP A 48 25.37 1.62 9.37
CA ASP A 48 25.86 2.49 8.31
C ASP A 48 26.63 1.68 7.24
N SER A 49 26.49 2.08 5.97
CA SER A 49 27.02 1.38 4.78
C SER A 49 26.45 -0.01 4.47
N SER A 50 25.39 -0.45 5.15
CA SER A 50 24.68 -1.68 4.79
C SER A 50 24.09 -1.60 3.38
N ASN A 51 24.26 -2.64 2.57
CA ASN A 51 23.56 -2.79 1.30
C ASN A 51 22.19 -3.48 1.54
N PRO A 52 21.05 -2.77 1.37
CA PRO A 52 19.72 -3.33 1.61
C PRO A 52 19.31 -4.43 0.62
N ASP A 53 20.00 -4.59 -0.51
CA ASP A 53 19.78 -5.69 -1.46
C ASP A 53 20.10 -7.06 -0.84
N TYR A 54 21.02 -7.08 0.13
CA TYR A 54 21.46 -8.27 0.83
C TYR A 54 20.96 -8.28 2.27
N SER A 55 19.72 -7.87 2.52
CA SER A 55 19.11 -7.91 3.86
C SER A 55 19.06 -9.34 4.42
N PHE A 56 18.72 -9.53 5.70
CA PHE A 56 18.72 -10.87 6.32
C PHE A 56 17.76 -11.81 5.59
N HIS A 57 18.26 -12.93 5.06
CA HIS A 57 17.48 -13.81 4.19
C HIS A 57 17.96 -15.26 4.27
N TYR A 58 17.20 -16.16 3.66
CA TYR A 58 17.50 -17.56 3.42
C TYR A 58 16.98 -17.97 2.04
N ILE A 59 17.78 -18.66 1.24
CA ILE A 59 17.38 -19.15 -0.08
C ILE A 59 17.12 -20.65 -0.02
N GLY A 60 15.86 -21.03 -0.25
CA GLY A 60 15.43 -22.41 -0.35
C GLY A 60 15.49 -22.93 -1.79
N LYS A 61 14.92 -24.12 -2.01
CA LYS A 61 14.91 -24.80 -3.32
C LYS A 61 13.62 -24.64 -4.11
N SER A 62 12.52 -24.25 -3.44
CA SER A 62 11.21 -24.12 -4.07
C SER A 62 11.05 -22.80 -4.83
N ASN A 63 9.91 -22.65 -5.48
CA ASN A 63 9.51 -21.46 -6.24
C ASN A 63 8.87 -20.34 -5.38
N ARG A 64 9.05 -20.36 -4.05
CA ARG A 64 8.33 -19.48 -3.10
C ARG A 64 9.30 -18.58 -2.34
N LEU A 65 8.94 -17.30 -2.24
CA LEU A 65 9.61 -16.31 -1.38
C LEU A 65 8.62 -15.74 -0.37
N TYR A 66 8.98 -15.75 0.91
CA TYR A 66 8.24 -15.09 1.98
C TYR A 66 8.98 -13.81 2.40
N ALA A 67 8.30 -12.66 2.40
CA ALA A 67 8.91 -11.36 2.70
C ALA A 67 8.32 -10.74 3.97
N PHE A 68 9.17 -10.43 4.95
CA PHE A 68 8.81 -9.90 6.26
C PHE A 68 9.38 -8.51 6.48
N GLU A 69 8.74 -7.71 7.33
CA GLU A 69 9.23 -6.37 7.65
C GLU A 69 10.54 -6.41 8.44
N ALA A 70 10.68 -7.34 9.39
CA ALA A 70 11.91 -7.49 10.18
C ALA A 70 12.33 -8.94 10.44
N PRO A 71 13.62 -9.16 10.81
CA PRO A 71 14.16 -10.50 11.06
C PRO A 71 13.43 -11.27 12.17
N ILE A 72 12.96 -10.58 13.21
CA ILE A 72 12.26 -11.22 14.33
C ILE A 72 10.90 -11.77 13.88
N ASP A 73 10.22 -11.09 12.97
CA ASP A 73 8.94 -11.52 12.43
C ASP A 73 9.12 -12.76 11.55
N MET A 74 10.15 -12.76 10.70
CA MET A 74 10.56 -13.93 9.92
C MET A 74 10.85 -15.14 10.81
N LEU A 75 11.67 -14.97 11.86
CA LEU A 75 12.00 -16.07 12.78
C LEU A 75 10.79 -16.54 13.61
N SER A 76 9.89 -15.63 13.97
CA SER A 76 8.65 -15.96 14.66
C SER A 76 7.73 -16.79 13.75
N TYR A 77 7.60 -16.41 12.48
CA TYR A 77 6.86 -17.18 11.48
C TYR A 77 7.41 -18.59 11.31
N LEU A 78 8.74 -18.74 11.18
CA LEU A 78 9.39 -20.05 11.09
C LEU A 78 9.19 -20.90 12.36
N SER A 79 9.09 -20.26 13.53
CA SER A 79 8.82 -20.94 14.79
C SER A 79 7.38 -21.45 14.89
N LEU A 80 6.43 -20.75 14.24
CA LEU A 80 5.04 -21.17 14.11
C LEU A 80 4.86 -22.25 13.01
N HIS A 81 5.65 -22.19 11.94
CA HIS A 81 5.54 -23.06 10.76
C HIS A 81 6.80 -23.91 10.57
N LYS A 82 7.01 -24.88 11.45
CA LYS A 82 8.26 -25.68 11.50
C LYS A 82 8.39 -26.72 10.39
N GLU A 83 7.29 -27.10 9.75
CA GLU A 83 7.29 -28.16 8.75
C GLU A 83 7.90 -27.69 7.43
N ASN A 84 8.96 -28.37 6.98
CA ASN A 84 9.60 -28.19 5.67
C ASN A 84 9.96 -26.73 5.31
N TRP A 85 10.14 -25.85 6.30
CA TRP A 85 10.36 -24.44 6.03
C TRP A 85 11.63 -24.21 5.20
N GLN A 86 12.66 -25.04 5.36
CA GLN A 86 13.92 -24.93 4.59
C GLN A 86 13.74 -25.11 3.07
N GLU A 87 12.62 -25.65 2.61
CA GLU A 87 12.35 -25.76 1.17
C GLU A 87 12.09 -24.38 0.54
N HIS A 88 11.61 -23.39 1.30
CA HIS A 88 11.21 -22.08 0.79
C HIS A 88 12.29 -21.01 1.00
N SER A 89 12.18 -19.90 0.26
CA SER A 89 13.03 -18.73 0.46
C SER A 89 12.35 -17.71 1.38
N TYR A 90 13.14 -17.00 2.18
CA TYR A 90 12.67 -16.01 3.15
C TYR A 90 13.55 -14.78 3.12
N VAL A 91 12.96 -13.59 3.27
CA VAL A 91 13.69 -12.33 3.38
C VAL A 91 13.05 -11.44 4.42
N ALA A 92 13.87 -10.86 5.28
CA ALA A 92 13.51 -9.75 6.13
C ALA A 92 13.99 -8.46 5.48
N LEU A 93 13.06 -7.58 5.13
CA LEU A 93 13.31 -6.30 4.45
C LEU A 93 14.03 -5.29 5.35
N CYS A 94 14.02 -5.52 6.67
CA CYS A 94 14.59 -4.66 7.71
C CYS A 94 14.03 -3.22 7.69
N SER A 95 12.89 -3.03 7.05
CA SER A 95 12.11 -1.80 6.84
C SER A 95 10.92 -2.15 5.94
N THR A 96 10.14 -1.17 5.51
CA THR A 96 9.14 -1.36 4.44
C THR A 96 9.74 -1.16 3.02
N ALA A 97 11.05 -0.97 2.89
CA ALA A 97 11.72 -0.89 1.58
C ALA A 97 11.81 -2.27 0.93
N THR A 98 11.69 -2.33 -0.39
CA THR A 98 11.48 -3.57 -1.14
C THR A 98 12.77 -4.22 -1.67
N TYR A 99 13.90 -3.54 -1.53
CA TYR A 99 15.19 -3.86 -2.16
C TYR A 99 15.59 -5.34 -2.04
N GLY A 100 15.62 -5.88 -0.82
CA GLY A 100 16.02 -7.28 -0.59
C GLY A 100 15.15 -8.30 -1.34
N ALA A 101 13.82 -8.12 -1.35
CA ALA A 101 12.93 -9.00 -2.10
C ALA A 101 13.16 -8.88 -3.62
N MET A 102 13.33 -7.65 -4.12
CA MET A 102 13.56 -7.40 -5.54
C MET A 102 14.90 -7.96 -6.03
N HIS A 103 15.95 -7.88 -5.21
CA HIS A 103 17.26 -8.50 -5.49
C HIS A 103 17.13 -10.02 -5.58
N ILE A 104 16.51 -10.66 -4.59
CA ILE A 104 16.31 -12.10 -4.58
C ILE A 104 15.55 -12.58 -5.81
N LEU A 105 14.45 -11.91 -6.19
CA LEU A 105 13.66 -12.29 -7.36
C LEU A 105 14.45 -12.19 -8.67
N LYS A 106 15.32 -11.19 -8.81
CA LYS A 106 16.21 -11.05 -9.98
C LYS A 106 17.29 -12.14 -10.02
N ALA A 107 17.85 -12.47 -8.86
CA ALA A 107 18.90 -13.48 -8.72
C ALA A 107 18.38 -14.93 -8.80
N ASN A 108 17.09 -15.14 -8.56
CA ASN A 108 16.47 -16.47 -8.44
C ASN A 108 15.25 -16.61 -9.36
N PRO A 109 15.45 -16.81 -10.69
CA PRO A 109 14.36 -16.88 -11.67
C PRO A 109 13.36 -18.03 -11.47
N GLN A 110 13.72 -19.05 -10.67
CA GLN A 110 12.83 -20.15 -10.31
C GLN A 110 11.68 -19.71 -9.39
N ILE A 111 11.82 -18.58 -8.70
CA ILE A 111 10.79 -18.05 -7.81
C ILE A 111 9.73 -17.36 -8.65
N ASN A 112 8.47 -17.81 -8.53
CA ASN A 112 7.34 -17.21 -9.23
C ASN A 112 6.15 -16.89 -8.30
N THR A 113 6.25 -17.27 -7.03
CA THR A 113 5.24 -17.02 -6.00
C THR A 113 5.87 -16.27 -4.84
N VAL A 114 5.29 -15.13 -4.48
CA VAL A 114 5.73 -14.30 -3.35
C VAL A 114 4.61 -14.17 -2.34
N ILE A 115 4.92 -14.46 -1.09
CA ILE A 115 4.02 -14.28 0.05
C ILE A 115 4.54 -13.08 0.84
N THR A 116 3.72 -12.03 0.93
CA THR A 116 4.08 -10.80 1.64
C THR A 116 3.49 -10.85 3.05
N CYS A 117 4.37 -10.77 4.06
CA CYS A 117 4.09 -11.05 5.46
C CYS A 117 4.44 -9.85 6.36
N LEU A 118 4.19 -8.62 5.89
CA LEU A 118 4.48 -7.40 6.65
C LEU A 118 3.46 -7.17 7.78
N ASP A 119 3.79 -6.25 8.69
CA ASP A 119 3.06 -5.98 9.93
C ASP A 119 1.59 -5.57 9.70
N HIS A 120 0.73 -5.88 10.67
CA HIS A 120 -0.68 -5.48 10.69
C HIS A 120 -0.84 -4.08 11.28
N ASP A 121 -0.21 -3.12 10.63
CA ASP A 121 -0.38 -1.69 10.91
C ASP A 121 -0.39 -0.87 9.62
N SER A 122 -0.56 0.45 9.74
CA SER A 122 -0.64 1.34 8.58
C SER A 122 0.60 1.25 7.67
N ALA A 123 1.80 1.15 8.25
CA ALA A 123 3.04 1.15 7.47
C ALA A 123 3.28 -0.22 6.79
N GLY A 124 3.04 -1.32 7.50
CA GLY A 124 3.14 -2.67 6.98
C GLY A 124 2.10 -2.96 5.89
N ILE A 125 0.85 -2.48 6.06
CA ILE A 125 -0.20 -2.56 5.04
C ILE A 125 0.22 -1.82 3.77
N GLU A 126 0.62 -0.54 3.86
CA GLU A 126 1.12 0.19 2.70
C GLU A 126 2.34 -0.48 2.06
N GLY A 127 3.24 -1.03 2.89
CA GLY A 127 4.41 -1.78 2.45
C GLY A 127 4.03 -3.01 1.62
N ASN A 128 3.02 -3.78 2.03
CA ASN A 128 2.49 -4.92 1.29
C ASN A 128 1.98 -4.50 -0.10
N TYR A 129 1.18 -3.43 -0.19
CA TYR A 129 0.69 -2.93 -1.47
C TYR A 129 1.82 -2.46 -2.39
N ARG A 130 2.79 -1.71 -1.85
CA ARG A 130 3.97 -1.23 -2.59
C ARG A 130 4.82 -2.39 -3.10
N LEU A 131 5.09 -3.38 -2.26
CA LEU A 131 5.87 -4.56 -2.63
C LEU A 131 5.16 -5.37 -3.72
N LYS A 132 3.86 -5.63 -3.57
CA LYS A 132 3.05 -6.30 -4.58
C LYS A 132 3.09 -5.57 -5.92
N GLU A 133 2.89 -4.26 -5.94
CA GLU A 133 2.94 -3.46 -7.16
C GLU A 133 4.29 -3.59 -7.86
N GLN A 134 5.40 -3.46 -7.12
CA GLN A 134 6.73 -3.54 -7.70
C GLN A 134 7.07 -4.94 -8.24
N ILE A 135 6.65 -6.00 -7.54
CA ILE A 135 6.84 -7.38 -8.01
C ILE A 135 6.07 -7.60 -9.32
N LEU A 136 4.81 -7.17 -9.40
CA LEU A 136 3.99 -7.33 -10.61
C LEU A 136 4.53 -6.52 -11.80
N ARG A 137 5.30 -5.44 -11.56
CA ARG A 137 6.02 -4.72 -12.61
C ARG A 137 7.24 -5.48 -13.16
N LEU A 138 7.82 -6.41 -12.41
CA LEU A 138 8.95 -7.23 -12.88
C LEU A 138 8.51 -8.32 -13.88
N GLY A 139 7.27 -8.79 -13.79
CA GLY A 139 6.78 -9.86 -14.65
C GLY A 139 5.57 -10.59 -14.07
N ALA A 140 5.31 -11.78 -14.61
CA ALA A 140 4.20 -12.62 -14.18
C ALA A 140 4.54 -13.36 -12.87
N TYR A 141 4.19 -12.76 -11.74
CA TYR A 141 4.31 -13.35 -10.42
C TYR A 141 2.94 -13.58 -9.78
N THR A 142 2.83 -14.64 -8.97
CA THR A 142 1.72 -14.78 -8.03
C THR A 142 2.10 -14.10 -6.72
N VAL A 143 1.37 -13.08 -6.31
CA VAL A 143 1.61 -12.36 -5.05
C VAL A 143 0.43 -12.51 -4.10
N ILE A 144 0.69 -13.08 -2.93
CA ILE A 144 -0.31 -13.37 -1.90
C ILE A 144 0.06 -12.60 -0.64
N ALA A 145 -0.88 -11.82 -0.09
CA ALA A 145 -0.67 -11.19 1.20
C ALA A 145 -1.12 -12.12 2.32
N GLU A 146 -0.24 -12.40 3.27
CA GLU A 146 -0.52 -13.16 4.49
C GLU A 146 -0.29 -12.24 5.68
N GLN A 147 -1.38 -11.78 6.29
CA GLN A 147 -1.32 -10.82 7.39
C GLN A 147 -1.23 -11.58 8.72
N PRO A 148 -0.38 -11.15 9.67
CA PRO A 148 -0.37 -11.72 11.01
C PRO A 148 -1.70 -11.46 11.73
N ARG A 149 -2.06 -12.35 12.66
CA ARG A 149 -3.31 -12.24 13.45
C ARG A 149 -3.32 -11.03 14.40
N PHE A 150 -2.14 -10.64 14.84
CA PHE A 150 -1.89 -9.54 15.76
C PHE A 150 -0.98 -8.51 15.09
N LYS A 151 -0.49 -7.51 15.84
CA LYS A 151 0.33 -6.42 15.29
C LYS A 151 1.46 -6.91 14.38
N ASP A 152 2.16 -7.97 14.77
CA ASP A 152 3.20 -8.60 13.97
C ASP A 152 3.27 -10.13 14.23
N TRP A 153 4.17 -10.82 13.54
CA TRP A 153 4.35 -12.28 13.70
C TRP A 153 4.93 -12.67 15.05
N ASN A 154 5.69 -11.79 15.70
CA ASN A 154 6.20 -12.00 17.04
C ASN A 154 5.10 -11.91 18.10
N GLU A 155 4.15 -10.98 17.96
CA GLU A 155 2.93 -10.94 18.78
C GLU A 155 2.07 -12.20 18.56
N SER A 156 2.03 -12.71 17.34
CA SER A 156 1.37 -14.00 17.05
C SER A 156 2.04 -15.17 17.78
N LEU A 157 3.37 -15.22 17.79
CA LEU A 157 4.13 -16.24 18.55
C LEU A 157 3.95 -16.10 20.07
N LYS A 158 3.93 -14.87 20.59
CA LYS A 158 3.64 -14.60 22.02
C LYS A 158 2.28 -15.15 22.43
N SER A 159 1.25 -14.90 21.61
CA SER A 159 -0.10 -15.41 21.86
C SER A 159 -0.14 -16.93 21.93
N GLU A 160 0.59 -17.63 21.04
CA GLU A 160 0.67 -19.11 21.04
C GLU A 160 1.29 -19.66 22.33
N HIS A 161 2.09 -18.85 23.04
CA HIS A 161 2.72 -19.20 24.32
C HIS A 161 2.00 -18.59 25.53
N GLY A 162 0.75 -18.13 25.38
CA GLY A 162 -0.08 -17.63 26.48
C GLY A 162 0.29 -16.24 26.99
N LEU A 163 1.08 -15.47 26.25
CA LEU A 163 1.35 -14.06 26.55
C LEU A 163 0.32 -13.16 25.87
N GLU A 164 -0.04 -12.04 26.52
CA GLU A 164 -0.98 -11.07 25.96
C GLU A 164 -0.36 -10.36 24.73
N PRO A 165 -0.95 -10.52 23.53
CA PRO A 165 -0.42 -9.95 22.30
C PRO A 165 -0.98 -8.54 22.05
N ILE A 166 -0.20 -7.71 21.35
CA ILE A 166 -0.69 -6.40 20.90
C ILE A 166 -1.60 -6.58 19.66
N PRO A 167 -2.84 -6.07 19.65
CA PRO A 167 -3.72 -6.19 18.49
C PRO A 167 -3.18 -5.41 17.28
N GLY A 168 -3.51 -5.91 16.07
CA GLY A 168 -3.25 -5.19 14.83
C GLY A 168 -4.14 -3.95 14.68
N THR A 169 -3.73 -3.03 13.81
CA THR A 169 -4.47 -1.80 13.51
C THR A 169 -4.72 -1.69 12.00
N GLU A 170 -5.97 -1.45 11.62
CA GLU A 170 -6.34 -1.23 10.22
C GLU A 170 -5.85 0.11 9.69
N HIS A 171 -5.61 0.18 8.37
CA HIS A 171 -5.18 1.41 7.72
C HIS A 171 -6.34 2.42 7.59
N PRO A 172 -6.24 3.65 8.15
CA PRO A 172 -7.36 4.62 8.15
C PRO A 172 -7.86 4.97 6.74
N GLY A 173 -6.95 5.09 5.77
CA GLY A 173 -7.31 5.35 4.37
C GLY A 173 -8.08 4.20 3.71
N LEU A 174 -7.81 2.93 4.10
CA LEU A 174 -8.57 1.79 3.59
C LEU A 174 -9.99 1.82 4.12
N GLN A 175 -10.17 2.09 5.41
CA GLN A 175 -11.48 2.23 6.03
C GLN A 175 -12.29 3.36 5.38
N ARG A 176 -11.68 4.53 5.17
CA ARG A 176 -12.36 5.65 4.53
C ARG A 176 -12.73 5.35 3.08
N MET A 177 -11.80 4.79 2.30
CA MET A 177 -12.03 4.48 0.90
C MET A 177 -13.09 3.39 0.72
N GLN A 178 -13.17 2.41 1.62
CA GLN A 178 -14.22 1.40 1.60
C GLN A 178 -15.61 2.04 1.68
N GLY A 179 -15.79 3.03 2.58
CA GLY A 179 -17.01 3.82 2.67
C GLY A 179 -17.29 4.58 1.36
N LEU A 180 -16.32 5.35 0.87
CA LEU A 180 -16.47 6.14 -0.36
C LEU A 180 -16.82 5.28 -1.58
N CYS A 181 -16.19 4.12 -1.77
CA CYS A 181 -16.52 3.22 -2.87
C CYS A 181 -17.94 2.65 -2.76
N LYS A 182 -18.39 2.32 -1.54
CA LYS A 182 -19.75 1.84 -1.28
C LYS A 182 -20.78 2.94 -1.54
N ASP A 183 -20.51 4.15 -1.08
CA ASP A 183 -21.40 5.30 -1.25
C ASP A 183 -21.52 5.69 -2.73
N LEU A 184 -20.39 5.80 -3.44
CA LEU A 184 -20.36 6.09 -4.86
C LEU A 184 -21.13 5.05 -5.68
N SER A 185 -20.82 3.76 -5.46
CA SER A 185 -21.49 2.68 -6.18
C SER A 185 -23.00 2.64 -5.89
N SER A 186 -23.42 2.86 -4.65
CA SER A 186 -24.84 2.89 -4.29
C SER A 186 -25.56 4.10 -4.91
N THR A 187 -24.89 5.24 -5.00
CA THR A 187 -25.45 6.49 -5.54
C THR A 187 -25.63 6.43 -7.06
N PHE A 188 -24.64 5.90 -7.77
CA PHE A 188 -24.57 6.00 -9.24
C PHE A 188 -25.00 4.71 -9.96
N THR A 189 -25.05 3.55 -9.30
CA THR A 189 -25.44 2.31 -9.99
C THR A 189 -26.86 2.42 -10.56
N GLY A 190 -26.97 2.28 -11.87
CA GLY A 190 -28.25 2.35 -12.58
C GLY A 190 -28.59 3.75 -13.12
N CYS A 191 -27.80 4.77 -12.77
CA CYS A 191 -27.90 6.07 -13.40
C CYS A 191 -27.42 6.02 -14.87
N LYS A 192 -27.91 6.97 -15.67
CA LYS A 192 -27.57 7.04 -17.09
C LYS A 192 -26.22 7.73 -17.28
N CYS A 193 -25.30 7.09 -18.01
CA CYS A 193 -24.04 7.71 -18.42
C CYS A 193 -24.32 8.91 -19.35
N LEU A 194 -23.56 10.00 -19.17
CA LEU A 194 -23.65 11.21 -20.00
C LEU A 194 -23.38 10.89 -21.47
N LYS A 195 -23.87 11.78 -22.37
CA LYS A 195 -23.63 11.66 -23.81
C LYS A 195 -22.14 11.87 -24.14
N TYR A 196 -21.49 12.82 -23.46
CA TYR A 196 -20.10 13.21 -23.65
C TYR A 196 -19.32 13.20 -22.32
N PRO A 197 -19.10 12.02 -21.72
CA PRO A 197 -18.55 11.92 -20.36
C PRO A 197 -17.09 12.39 -20.28
N LEU A 198 -16.28 12.13 -21.32
CA LEU A 198 -14.87 12.55 -21.36
C LEU A 198 -14.70 14.06 -21.44
N ASP A 199 -15.57 14.75 -22.19
CA ASP A 199 -15.55 16.20 -22.29
C ASP A 199 -15.94 16.86 -20.96
N GLU A 200 -16.95 16.30 -20.27
CA GLU A 200 -17.36 16.78 -18.95
C GLU A 200 -16.27 16.51 -17.89
N LEU A 201 -15.63 15.34 -17.91
CA LEU A 201 -14.48 15.05 -17.06
C LEU A 201 -13.33 16.04 -17.30
N GLN A 202 -13.02 16.36 -18.55
CA GLN A 202 -11.96 17.31 -18.90
C GLN A 202 -12.28 18.72 -18.43
N LYS A 203 -13.54 19.16 -18.60
CA LYS A 203 -14.02 20.45 -18.12
C LYS A 203 -13.87 20.58 -16.60
N ARG A 204 -14.28 19.55 -15.86
CA ARG A 204 -14.17 19.52 -14.39
C ARG A 204 -12.72 19.43 -13.91
N HIS A 205 -11.88 18.66 -14.61
CA HIS A 205 -10.43 18.62 -14.34
C HIS A 205 -9.78 20.00 -14.49
N CYS A 206 -10.09 20.71 -15.59
CA CYS A 206 -9.62 22.09 -15.78
C CYS A 206 -10.10 23.01 -14.66
N ARG A 207 -11.36 22.87 -14.23
CA ARG A 207 -11.92 23.63 -13.12
C ARG A 207 -11.15 23.40 -11.83
N ILE A 208 -10.92 22.15 -11.42
CA ILE A 208 -10.16 21.80 -10.21
C ILE A 208 -8.74 22.40 -10.23
N ARG A 209 -8.09 22.41 -11.40
CA ARG A 209 -6.74 22.97 -11.56
C ARG A 209 -6.69 24.48 -11.31
N GLU A 210 -7.79 25.19 -11.54
CA GLU A 210 -7.91 26.64 -11.35
C GLU A 210 -8.35 27.03 -9.94
N LEU A 211 -8.90 26.09 -9.15
CA LEU A 211 -9.37 26.36 -7.79
C LEU A 211 -8.22 26.62 -6.83
N LYS A 212 -8.48 27.48 -5.83
CA LYS A 212 -7.57 27.62 -4.70
C LYS A 212 -7.71 26.39 -3.82
N GLN A 213 -6.62 26.01 -3.17
CA GLN A 213 -6.60 24.83 -2.30
C GLN A 213 -7.55 24.92 -1.11
N ASN A 214 -8.15 26.07 -0.82
CA ASN A 214 -9.07 26.26 0.31
C ASN A 214 -10.54 26.33 -0.11
N ASP A 215 -10.86 26.20 -1.40
CA ASP A 215 -12.24 26.18 -1.91
C ASP A 215 -12.85 24.78 -1.72
N TRP A 216 -12.92 24.33 -0.47
CA TRP A 216 -13.17 22.94 -0.09
C TRP A 216 -14.48 22.38 -0.66
N GLU A 217 -15.58 23.12 -0.56
CA GLU A 217 -16.91 22.70 -1.04
C GLU A 217 -16.90 22.40 -2.55
N GLU A 218 -16.30 23.29 -3.33
CA GLU A 218 -16.17 23.12 -4.77
C GLU A 218 -15.22 21.94 -5.08
N LEU A 219 -14.12 21.79 -4.33
CA LEU A 219 -13.20 20.66 -4.51
C LEU A 219 -13.86 19.32 -4.24
N PHE A 220 -14.67 19.22 -3.18
CA PHE A 220 -15.46 18.01 -2.89
C PHE A 220 -16.45 17.70 -4.00
N MET A 221 -17.23 18.71 -4.40
CA MET A 221 -18.24 18.55 -5.44
C MET A 221 -17.58 18.10 -6.75
N GLN A 222 -16.53 18.77 -7.19
CA GLN A 222 -15.86 18.46 -8.45
C GLN A 222 -15.21 17.07 -8.42
N SER A 223 -14.50 16.73 -7.33
CA SER A 223 -13.85 15.41 -7.21
C SER A 223 -14.86 14.25 -7.15
N TYR A 224 -15.96 14.40 -6.40
CA TYR A 224 -16.98 13.37 -6.29
C TYR A 224 -17.79 13.18 -7.58
N GLU A 225 -18.17 14.29 -8.25
CA GLU A 225 -18.85 14.25 -9.54
C GLU A 225 -17.98 13.61 -10.63
N MET A 226 -16.68 13.95 -10.67
CA MET A 226 -15.73 13.30 -11.57
C MET A 226 -15.63 11.79 -11.29
N ALA A 227 -15.60 11.40 -10.02
CA ALA A 227 -15.61 9.99 -9.64
C ALA A 227 -16.87 9.28 -10.17
N GLY A 228 -18.04 9.91 -10.04
CA GLY A 228 -19.32 9.39 -10.54
C GLY A 228 -19.38 9.26 -12.07
N ILE A 229 -18.93 10.28 -12.81
CA ILE A 229 -18.90 10.25 -14.27
C ILE A 229 -17.96 9.15 -14.78
N ALA A 230 -16.77 9.04 -14.19
CA ALA A 230 -15.82 7.97 -14.54
C ALA A 230 -16.38 6.58 -14.20
N PHE A 231 -17.04 6.44 -13.05
CA PHE A 231 -17.72 5.20 -12.67
C PHE A 231 -18.80 4.80 -13.68
N LEU A 232 -19.68 5.72 -14.06
CA LEU A 232 -20.74 5.47 -15.05
C LEU A 232 -20.19 5.11 -16.43
N LEU A 233 -19.05 5.70 -16.82
CA LEU A 233 -18.35 5.32 -18.04
C LEU A 233 -17.84 3.87 -17.95
N GLY A 234 -17.22 3.48 -16.83
CA GLY A 234 -16.78 2.10 -16.59
C GLY A 234 -17.95 1.11 -16.58
N GLN A 235 -19.07 1.46 -15.95
CA GLN A 235 -20.31 0.66 -15.97
C GLN A 235 -20.84 0.49 -17.41
N LYS A 236 -20.85 1.55 -18.23
CA LYS A 236 -21.25 1.48 -19.63
C LYS A 236 -20.31 0.57 -20.45
N GLN A 237 -19.01 0.63 -20.19
CA GLN A 237 -18.04 -0.25 -20.84
C GLN A 237 -18.26 -1.71 -20.44
N PHE A 238 -18.52 -2.02 -19.17
CA PHE A 238 -18.91 -3.38 -18.78
C PHE A 238 -20.19 -3.86 -19.47
N ALA A 239 -21.21 -3.00 -19.55
CA ALA A 239 -22.46 -3.33 -20.24
C ALA A 239 -22.23 -3.64 -21.73
N SER A 240 -21.26 -2.99 -22.38
CA SER A 240 -20.87 -3.32 -23.77
C SER A 240 -20.22 -4.69 -23.93
N LEU A 241 -19.74 -5.28 -22.84
CA LEU A 241 -19.24 -6.66 -22.76
C LEU A 241 -20.30 -7.62 -22.22
N GLU A 242 -21.57 -7.20 -22.17
CA GLU A 242 -22.68 -7.96 -21.58
C GLU A 242 -22.46 -8.33 -20.11
N LYS A 243 -21.60 -7.56 -19.41
CA LYS A 243 -21.31 -7.73 -17.98
C LYS A 243 -22.09 -6.68 -17.19
N SER A 244 -22.80 -7.14 -16.16
CA SER A 244 -23.48 -6.27 -15.20
C SER A 244 -23.19 -6.75 -13.78
N TYR A 245 -23.20 -5.82 -12.85
CA TYR A 245 -22.85 -6.06 -11.46
C TYR A 245 -23.80 -5.27 -10.55
N THR A 246 -23.97 -5.76 -9.32
CA THR A 246 -24.71 -5.04 -8.28
C THR A 246 -23.88 -3.87 -7.74
N ALA A 247 -24.52 -2.91 -7.07
CA ALA A 247 -23.81 -1.81 -6.39
C ALA A 247 -22.74 -2.33 -5.42
N GLU A 248 -23.03 -3.39 -4.67
CA GLU A 248 -22.07 -4.01 -3.75
C GLU A 248 -20.84 -4.58 -4.48
N GLN A 249 -21.06 -5.26 -5.62
CA GLN A 249 -19.97 -5.78 -6.45
C GLN A 249 -19.12 -4.65 -7.04
N TYR A 250 -19.75 -3.57 -7.52
CA TYR A 250 -19.04 -2.38 -7.98
C TYR A 250 -18.22 -1.72 -6.87
N GLY A 251 -18.77 -1.58 -5.67
CA GLY A 251 -18.03 -1.08 -4.50
C GLY A 251 -16.78 -1.91 -4.22
N LYS A 252 -16.88 -3.25 -4.31
CA LYS A 252 -15.72 -4.17 -4.18
C LYS A 252 -14.71 -4.01 -5.32
N ILE A 253 -15.17 -3.81 -6.57
CA ILE A 253 -14.29 -3.59 -7.72
C ILE A 253 -13.49 -2.30 -7.53
N LEU A 254 -14.17 -1.18 -7.23
CA LEU A 254 -13.51 0.11 -6.97
C LEU A 254 -12.51 0.01 -5.82
N PHE A 255 -12.92 -0.60 -4.70
CA PHE A 255 -12.04 -0.74 -3.54
C PHE A 255 -10.78 -1.57 -3.84
N ARG A 256 -10.86 -2.60 -4.69
CA ARG A 256 -9.69 -3.40 -5.12
C ARG A 256 -8.70 -2.62 -5.98
N LEU A 257 -9.14 -1.54 -6.63
CA LEU A 257 -8.27 -0.67 -7.42
C LEU A 257 -7.55 0.38 -6.56
N TYR A 258 -7.99 0.58 -5.32
CA TYR A 258 -7.36 1.52 -4.40
C TYR A 258 -6.07 0.93 -3.80
N ALA A 259 -5.03 1.77 -3.80
CA ALA A 259 -3.71 1.44 -3.32
C ALA A 259 -3.23 2.53 -2.34
N PRO A 260 -3.26 2.29 -1.01
CA PRO A 260 -3.01 3.33 -0.01
C PRO A 260 -1.60 3.92 -0.09
N HIS A 261 -0.60 3.16 -0.55
CA HIS A 261 0.80 3.65 -0.64
C HIS A 261 1.00 4.78 -1.65
N HIS A 262 0.06 4.99 -2.57
CA HIS A 262 0.06 6.15 -3.47
C HIS A 262 -0.50 7.43 -2.81
N ASP A 263 -0.97 7.42 -1.55
CA ASP A 263 -1.56 8.61 -0.92
C ASP A 263 -0.56 9.63 -0.39
N LYS A 264 0.73 9.35 -0.53
CA LYS A 264 1.81 10.21 -0.02
C LYS A 264 2.16 11.38 -0.93
N ILE A 265 1.40 11.58 -2.01
CA ILE A 265 1.57 12.68 -2.93
C ILE A 265 0.69 13.89 -2.55
N GLY A 266 1.21 15.08 -2.82
CA GLY A 266 0.48 16.33 -2.56
C GLY A 266 -0.60 16.64 -3.61
N TYR A 267 -1.43 17.63 -3.31
CA TYR A 267 -2.56 18.08 -4.13
C TYR A 267 -2.24 18.22 -5.63
N LYS A 268 -1.17 18.95 -6.00
CA LYS A 268 -0.82 19.21 -7.40
C LYS A 268 -0.47 17.93 -8.17
N ALA A 269 0.21 16.99 -7.53
CA ALA A 269 0.57 15.71 -8.13
C ALA A 269 -0.68 14.87 -8.40
N ARG A 270 -1.64 14.84 -7.47
CA ARG A 270 -2.94 14.14 -7.66
C ARG A 270 -3.70 14.66 -8.86
N ILE A 271 -3.77 15.99 -9.03
CA ILE A 271 -4.42 16.60 -10.20
C ILE A 271 -3.70 16.24 -11.49
N SER A 272 -2.36 16.20 -11.47
CA SER A 272 -1.57 15.78 -12.63
C SER A 272 -1.90 14.34 -13.00
N GLU A 273 -1.84 13.40 -12.03
CA GLU A 273 -2.13 11.97 -12.27
C GLU A 273 -3.55 11.73 -12.82
N ILE A 274 -4.55 12.44 -12.29
CA ILE A 274 -5.93 12.41 -12.82
C ILE A 274 -5.96 12.90 -14.27
N GLY A 275 -5.22 13.97 -14.58
CA GLY A 275 -5.15 14.54 -15.93
C GLY A 275 -4.45 13.62 -16.93
N ASP A 276 -3.34 13.02 -16.52
CA ASP A 276 -2.56 12.08 -17.32
C ASP A 276 -3.41 10.84 -17.65
N ARG A 277 -4.05 10.24 -16.65
CA ARG A 277 -4.97 9.10 -16.85
C ARG A 277 -6.17 9.46 -17.73
N LEU A 278 -6.76 10.63 -17.54
CA LEU A 278 -7.85 11.11 -18.40
C LEU A 278 -7.39 11.28 -19.86
N GLY A 279 -6.16 11.78 -20.06
CA GLY A 279 -5.52 11.87 -21.37
C GLY A 279 -5.35 10.51 -22.04
N GLU A 280 -4.84 9.52 -21.29
CA GLU A 280 -4.68 8.14 -21.76
C GLU A 280 -6.02 7.51 -22.16
N ILE A 281 -7.05 7.66 -21.33
CA ILE A 281 -8.40 7.16 -21.63
C ILE A 281 -8.92 7.83 -22.90
N ARG A 282 -8.80 9.16 -23.04
CA ARG A 282 -9.28 9.86 -24.24
C ARG A 282 -8.57 9.38 -25.51
N GLN A 283 -7.26 9.19 -25.47
CA GLN A 283 -6.51 8.66 -26.61
C GLN A 283 -6.98 7.24 -26.98
N ALA A 284 -7.25 6.40 -25.97
CA ALA A 284 -7.74 5.04 -26.20
C ALA A 284 -9.12 5.02 -26.87
N PHE A 285 -10.01 5.94 -26.52
CA PHE A 285 -11.33 6.08 -27.16
C PHE A 285 -11.26 6.67 -28.58
N GLN A 286 -10.28 7.52 -28.88
CA GLN A 286 -10.13 8.13 -30.21
C GLN A 286 -9.65 7.14 -31.28
N LYS A 287 -8.90 6.10 -30.90
CA LYS A 287 -8.33 5.13 -31.85
C LYS A 287 -9.40 4.30 -32.57
N ASN A 288 -10.62 4.18 -32.04
CA ASN A 288 -11.73 3.42 -32.66
C ASN A 288 -11.34 2.00 -33.12
N GLU A 289 -10.40 1.37 -32.42
CA GLU A 289 -9.91 0.03 -32.75
C GLU A 289 -10.82 -1.05 -32.14
N ILE A 290 -11.03 -2.14 -32.86
CA ILE A 290 -11.66 -3.35 -32.30
C ILE A 290 -10.62 -4.01 -31.41
N LEU A 291 -10.89 -4.01 -30.11
CA LEU A 291 -9.98 -4.54 -29.10
C LEU A 291 -10.40 -5.94 -28.64
N PRO A 292 -9.44 -6.83 -28.36
CA PRO A 292 -9.74 -8.09 -27.69
C PRO A 292 -10.29 -7.82 -26.28
N GLU A 293 -11.06 -8.77 -25.74
CA GLU A 293 -11.70 -8.63 -24.42
C GLU A 293 -10.70 -8.30 -23.30
N SER A 294 -9.48 -8.85 -23.36
CA SER A 294 -8.40 -8.54 -22.40
C SER A 294 -8.00 -7.07 -22.41
N ALA A 295 -7.89 -6.46 -23.59
CA ALA A 295 -7.57 -5.04 -23.74
C ALA A 295 -8.75 -4.15 -23.36
N GLN A 296 -9.98 -4.55 -23.67
CA GLN A 296 -11.19 -3.85 -23.20
C GLN A 296 -11.30 -3.88 -21.68
N MET A 297 -10.94 -4.99 -21.05
CA MET A 297 -10.95 -5.11 -19.59
C MET A 297 -9.89 -4.22 -18.94
N GLU A 298 -8.70 -4.09 -19.54
CA GLU A 298 -7.69 -3.14 -19.06
C GLU A 298 -8.16 -1.67 -19.24
N GLN A 299 -8.88 -1.36 -20.33
CA GLN A 299 -9.50 -0.04 -20.48
C GLN A 299 -10.56 0.24 -19.41
N ILE A 300 -11.42 -0.73 -19.10
CA ILE A 300 -12.42 -0.61 -18.02
C ILE A 300 -11.73 -0.37 -16.68
N LYS A 301 -10.69 -1.14 -16.40
CA LYS A 301 -9.86 -0.98 -15.21
C LYS A 301 -9.26 0.42 -15.14
N ASN A 302 -8.70 0.94 -16.23
CA ASN A 302 -8.18 2.32 -16.28
C ASN A 302 -9.27 3.37 -16.03
N THR A 303 -10.45 3.22 -16.62
CA THR A 303 -11.59 4.11 -16.37
C THR A 303 -12.04 4.09 -14.91
N LEU A 304 -12.14 2.90 -14.30
CA LEU A 304 -12.53 2.77 -12.90
C LEU A 304 -11.42 3.23 -11.95
N SER A 305 -10.15 3.07 -12.32
CA SER A 305 -9.02 3.66 -11.60
C SER A 305 -9.10 5.19 -11.61
N LEU A 306 -9.55 5.83 -12.70
CA LEU A 306 -9.80 7.28 -12.71
C LEU A 306 -10.87 7.67 -11.68
N SER A 307 -11.94 6.87 -11.55
CA SER A 307 -12.96 7.08 -10.52
C SER A 307 -12.35 7.03 -9.11
N VAL A 308 -11.50 6.02 -8.85
CA VAL A 308 -10.79 5.89 -7.57
C VAL A 308 -9.82 7.06 -7.35
N ASP A 309 -9.07 7.49 -8.35
CA ASP A 309 -8.14 8.64 -8.23
C ASP A 309 -8.89 9.93 -7.87
N CYS A 310 -10.10 10.12 -8.39
CA CYS A 310 -10.98 11.22 -8.00
C CYS A 310 -11.45 11.09 -6.54
N LEU A 311 -11.85 9.89 -6.09
CA LEU A 311 -12.17 9.64 -4.68
C LEU A 311 -10.97 9.84 -3.75
N ARG A 312 -9.75 9.57 -4.23
CA ARG A 312 -8.53 9.82 -3.47
C ARG A 312 -8.26 11.31 -3.29
N LEU A 313 -8.51 12.11 -4.33
CA LEU A 313 -8.47 13.56 -4.21
C LEU A 313 -9.53 14.04 -3.19
N TYR A 314 -10.75 13.52 -3.25
CA TYR A 314 -11.80 13.81 -2.27
C TYR A 314 -11.32 13.52 -0.84
N ALA A 315 -10.81 12.31 -0.58
CA ALA A 315 -10.34 11.91 0.75
C ALA A 315 -9.15 12.74 1.25
N TYR A 316 -8.25 13.14 0.34
CA TYR A 316 -7.16 14.05 0.64
C TYR A 316 -7.69 15.41 1.11
N VAL A 317 -8.61 16.00 0.34
CA VAL A 317 -9.23 17.30 0.65
C VAL A 317 -9.95 17.27 2.01
N GLU A 318 -10.68 16.18 2.29
CA GLU A 318 -11.35 15.95 3.58
C GLU A 318 -10.37 15.98 4.75
N ARG A 319 -9.24 15.29 4.61
CA ARG A 319 -8.21 15.25 5.65
C ARG A 319 -7.59 16.63 5.87
N GLU A 320 -7.22 17.35 4.81
CA GLU A 320 -6.62 18.68 4.93
C GLU A 320 -7.58 19.67 5.61
N GLN A 321 -8.87 19.62 5.29
CA GLN A 321 -9.89 20.45 5.93
C GLN A 321 -9.97 20.15 7.43
N LEU A 322 -10.02 18.87 7.82
CA LEU A 322 -10.07 18.45 9.23
C LEU A 322 -8.79 18.85 9.98
N GLU A 323 -7.63 18.74 9.36
CA GLU A 323 -6.36 19.19 9.96
C GLU A 323 -6.32 20.69 10.16
N MET A 324 -6.81 21.47 9.20
CA MET A 324 -6.91 22.92 9.31
C MET A 324 -7.85 23.34 10.45
N GLN A 325 -9.05 22.73 10.53
CA GLN A 325 -10.00 22.98 11.61
C GLN A 325 -9.43 22.63 13.00
N ARG A 326 -8.65 21.55 13.10
CA ARG A 326 -7.97 21.18 14.35
C ARG A 326 -6.92 22.21 14.77
N ARG A 327 -6.12 22.72 13.82
CA ARG A 327 -5.10 23.75 14.08
C ARG A 327 -5.74 25.07 14.53
N GLU A 328 -6.85 25.47 13.90
CA GLU A 328 -7.60 26.66 14.29
C GLU A 328 -8.18 26.53 15.70
N SER A 329 -8.74 25.35 16.03
CA SER A 329 -9.29 25.06 17.36
C SER A 329 -8.20 25.03 18.45
N SER A 330 -7.01 24.48 18.16
CA SER A 330 -5.90 24.45 19.12
C SER A 330 -5.34 25.86 19.39
N CYS A 331 -5.18 26.69 18.35
CA CYS A 331 -4.72 28.07 18.52
C CYS A 331 -5.73 28.92 19.30
N GLN A 332 -7.04 28.72 19.12
CA GLN A 332 -8.07 29.39 19.91
C GLN A 332 -8.01 29.01 21.39
N ASN A 333 -7.80 27.73 21.70
CA ASN A 333 -7.68 27.25 23.07
C ASN A 333 -6.40 27.76 23.77
N GLU A 334 -5.27 27.82 23.07
CA GLU A 334 -4.03 28.42 23.59
C GLU A 334 -4.19 29.91 23.87
N SER A 335 -4.84 30.64 22.95
CA SER A 335 -5.12 32.07 23.10
C SER A 335 -6.03 32.37 24.30
N LEU A 336 -7.06 31.54 24.51
CA LEU A 336 -7.94 31.62 25.68
C LEU A 336 -7.21 31.29 26.98
N SER A 337 -6.31 30.29 26.98
CA SER A 337 -5.51 29.93 28.15
C SER A 337 -4.53 31.02 28.57
N MET A 338 -3.95 31.75 27.60
CA MET A 338 -3.06 32.87 27.86
C MET A 338 -3.82 34.12 28.35
N ALA A 339 -5.05 34.32 27.87
CA ALA A 339 -5.92 35.42 28.32
C ALA A 339 -6.48 35.21 29.74
N MET A 340 -6.57 33.96 30.22
CA MET A 340 -7.00 33.63 31.59
C MET A 340 -5.86 33.67 32.62
N GLN A 341 -4.62 33.90 32.20
CA GLN A 341 -3.43 34.01 33.06
C GLN A 341 -2.94 35.47 33.23
N GLN A 342 -3.66 36.44 32.67
CA GLN A 342 -3.51 37.88 32.92
C GLN A 342 -4.67 38.35 33.79
#